data_AF-A0A800CIE4-F1
#
_entry.id   AF-A0A800CIE4-F1
#
_cell.length_a   1.000
_cell.length_b   1.000
_cell.length_c   1.000
_cell.angle_alpha   90.00
_cell.angle_beta   90.00
_cell.angle_gamma   90.00
#
_symmetry.space_group_name_H-M   'P 1'
#
loop_
_entity.id
_entity.type
_entity.pdbx_description
1 polymer ?
#
loop_
_entity_poly.entity_id
_entity_poly.type
_entity_poly.pdbx_seq_one_letter_code
_entity_poly.pdbx_strand_id
1 'polypeptide(L)'
;MDDATGEATWNVTETPGVHEDGAAFSPDGRYLSYFADEGALPVIYAQPLTAAYLPDGDPVGLNLQGRDPVWSPDSQSFVAVYDRGGQSYLVAGSVDAWGVTPQMFVSDGRIDAPSWTAVNLTPVMAESLQYIDGEPDDQPLLVEALARPSRNQPPVKLFEMDVNAPSPYLADAVDQSFEALRQRVIAEAGWDLLGQLDAMFEPIEAKPPPGQSPKTWHKAGRAFNLYYREALGFEPRVEVVREDAGNETYWRVFVRAAKQDGSQGEPLRALPWDFQARSGDDPSYYEQGGKLKEAIPAGYYVDFTALAADYGWERVPANPRWRTFFPDIRFWQYENRQGVTWEEAMAQLYTSVEMRRAFGEK
;
A
#
# COMPACT_ATOMS: atom_id res chain seq x y z
N MET A 1 -24.94 -0.99 17.84
CA MET A 1 -26.14 -1.75 17.43
C MET A 1 -25.91 -2.09 15.98
N ASP A 2 -25.47 -3.32 15.69
CA ASP A 2 -26.05 -4.08 14.59
C ASP A 2 -25.66 -5.55 14.81
N ASP A 3 -26.50 -6.23 15.59
CA ASP A 3 -26.46 -7.68 15.71
C ASP A 3 -27.52 -8.18 14.73
N ALA A 4 -27.12 -8.34 13.47
CA ALA A 4 -27.99 -8.86 12.41
C ALA A 4 -28.29 -10.34 12.67
N THR A 5 -29.19 -10.58 13.60
CA THR A 5 -29.66 -11.91 14.05
C THR A 5 -30.86 -12.38 13.22
N GLY A 6 -30.77 -12.29 11.89
CA GLY A 6 -31.86 -12.66 10.97
C GLY A 6 -31.52 -13.85 10.07
N GLU A 7 -32.33 -14.90 10.12
CA GLU A 7 -32.30 -16.13 9.29
C GLU A 7 -32.52 -15.90 7.76
N ALA A 8 -32.26 -14.70 7.22
CA ALA A 8 -32.31 -14.46 5.78
C ALA A 8 -31.35 -13.35 5.37
N THR A 9 -30.09 -13.70 5.07
CA THR A 9 -29.23 -12.86 4.23
C THR A 9 -29.64 -13.05 2.77
N TRP A 10 -29.86 -11.95 2.06
CA TRP A 10 -30.24 -11.97 0.63
C TRP A 10 -29.10 -11.40 -0.19
N ASN A 11 -28.63 -12.15 -1.19
CA ASN A 11 -27.67 -11.63 -2.17
C ASN A 11 -28.41 -10.75 -3.19
N VAL A 12 -28.22 -9.43 -3.09
CA VAL A 12 -28.91 -8.43 -3.92
C VAL A 12 -28.41 -8.44 -5.36
N THR A 13 -27.11 -8.68 -5.57
CA THR A 13 -26.43 -8.54 -6.87
C THR A 13 -26.33 -9.86 -7.64
N GLU A 14 -26.39 -10.99 -6.93
CA GLU A 14 -26.28 -12.35 -7.51
C GLU A 14 -24.95 -12.61 -8.25
N THR A 15 -23.88 -11.91 -7.86
CA THR A 15 -22.55 -11.91 -8.52
C THR A 15 -21.43 -12.43 -7.58
N PRO A 16 -21.47 -13.71 -7.13
CA PRO A 16 -20.58 -14.22 -6.07
C PRO A 16 -19.08 -14.26 -6.43
N GLY A 17 -18.72 -14.05 -7.70
CA GLY A 17 -17.32 -14.00 -8.16
C GLY A 17 -16.81 -12.58 -8.45
N VAL A 18 -17.63 -11.56 -8.21
CA VAL A 18 -17.27 -10.15 -8.44
C VAL A 18 -16.92 -9.52 -7.10
N HIS A 19 -15.83 -8.76 -7.07
CA HIS A 19 -15.52 -7.94 -5.90
C HIS A 19 -16.41 -6.69 -5.93
N GLU A 20 -17.25 -6.56 -4.91
CA GLU A 20 -18.22 -5.49 -4.74
C GLU A 20 -18.11 -4.93 -3.33
N ASP A 21 -18.09 -3.60 -3.18
CA ASP A 21 -17.99 -2.94 -1.86
C ASP A 21 -18.54 -1.49 -1.96
N GLY A 22 -18.47 -0.74 -0.87
CA GLY A 22 -18.86 0.67 -0.82
C GLY A 22 -20.38 0.88 -0.97
N ALA A 23 -21.18 -0.08 -0.50
CA ALA A 23 -22.63 -0.03 -0.64
C ALA A 23 -23.26 1.17 0.09
N ALA A 24 -24.13 1.91 -0.58
CA ALA A 24 -24.87 3.04 -0.02
C ALA A 24 -26.29 3.13 -0.58
N PHE A 25 -27.29 3.27 0.29
CA PHE A 25 -28.67 3.53 -0.12
C PHE A 25 -28.86 5.00 -0.51
N SER A 26 -29.64 5.24 -1.57
CA SER A 26 -30.18 6.57 -1.82
C SER A 26 -31.12 6.98 -0.68
N PRO A 27 -31.17 8.26 -0.27
CA PRO A 27 -32.02 8.70 0.84
C PRO A 27 -33.52 8.43 0.62
N ASP A 28 -33.97 8.41 -0.63
CA ASP A 28 -35.34 8.03 -1.01
C ASP A 28 -35.59 6.50 -1.03
N GLY A 29 -34.55 5.69 -0.84
CA GLY A 29 -34.62 4.23 -0.79
C GLY A 29 -34.84 3.55 -2.14
N ARG A 30 -34.83 4.29 -3.26
CA ARG A 30 -35.09 3.74 -4.61
C ARG A 30 -33.88 3.02 -5.21
N TYR A 31 -32.67 3.30 -4.71
CA TYR A 31 -31.45 2.72 -5.24
C TYR A 31 -30.50 2.27 -4.13
N LEU A 32 -29.78 1.18 -4.39
CA LEU A 32 -28.56 0.81 -3.71
C LEU A 32 -27.39 1.03 -4.67
N SER A 33 -26.51 1.99 -4.39
CA SER A 33 -25.26 2.14 -5.14
C SER A 33 -24.16 1.32 -4.51
N TYR A 34 -23.26 0.82 -5.33
CA TYR A 34 -22.05 0.10 -4.92
C TYR A 34 -21.03 0.23 -6.04
N PHE A 35 -19.77 -0.11 -5.77
CA PHE A 35 -18.81 -0.33 -6.86
C PHE A 35 -18.58 -1.82 -7.06
N ALA A 36 -18.30 -2.21 -8.29
CA ALA A 36 -17.90 -3.56 -8.65
C ALA A 36 -16.67 -3.51 -9.55
N ASP A 37 -15.73 -4.45 -9.38
CA ASP A 37 -14.51 -4.51 -10.18
C ASP A 37 -14.78 -5.13 -11.56
N GLU A 38 -14.73 -4.32 -12.60
CA GLU A 38 -14.70 -4.76 -14.00
C GLU A 38 -13.25 -4.79 -14.49
N GLY A 39 -12.64 -5.99 -14.57
CA GLY A 39 -11.28 -6.14 -15.07
C GLY A 39 -10.23 -5.36 -14.26
N ALA A 40 -10.38 -5.34 -12.93
CA ALA A 40 -9.60 -4.59 -11.95
C ALA A 40 -9.83 -3.06 -11.95
N LEU A 41 -10.85 -2.56 -12.65
CA LEU A 41 -11.29 -1.18 -12.54
C LEU A 41 -12.59 -1.12 -11.73
N PRO A 42 -12.64 -0.35 -10.63
CA PRO A 42 -13.88 -0.21 -9.87
C PRO A 42 -14.84 0.67 -10.66
N VAL A 43 -16.04 0.16 -10.93
CA VAL A 43 -17.11 0.84 -11.66
C VAL A 43 -18.33 0.97 -10.77
N ILE A 44 -18.95 2.15 -10.75
CA ILE A 44 -20.15 2.40 -9.95
C ILE A 44 -21.39 1.83 -10.63
N TYR A 45 -22.18 1.09 -9.86
CA TYR A 45 -23.51 0.61 -10.21
C TYR A 45 -24.56 1.20 -9.29
N ALA A 46 -25.81 1.23 -9.77
CA ALA A 46 -26.99 1.48 -8.97
C ALA A 46 -28.03 0.38 -9.22
N GLN A 47 -28.34 -0.40 -8.18
CA GLN A 47 -29.41 -1.39 -8.18
C GLN A 47 -30.75 -0.71 -7.85
N PRO A 48 -31.73 -0.71 -8.78
CA PRO A 48 -33.09 -0.25 -8.47
C PRO A 48 -33.72 -1.14 -7.40
N LEU A 49 -34.47 -0.54 -6.48
CA LEU A 49 -35.16 -1.22 -5.38
C LEU A 49 -36.65 -0.91 -5.36
N THR A 50 -37.43 -1.91 -4.98
CA THR A 50 -38.83 -1.77 -4.59
C THR A 50 -38.95 -1.06 -3.23
N ALA A 51 -40.17 -0.63 -2.87
CA ALA A 51 -40.44 -0.08 -1.54
C ALA A 51 -40.18 -1.05 -0.36
N ALA A 52 -40.00 -2.35 -0.64
CA ALA A 52 -39.60 -3.36 0.32
C ALA A 52 -38.08 -3.62 0.34
N TYR A 53 -37.29 -2.79 -0.35
CA TYR A 53 -35.84 -2.90 -0.52
C TYR A 53 -35.37 -4.19 -1.22
N LEU A 54 -36.23 -4.76 -2.07
CA LEU A 54 -35.88 -5.87 -2.96
C LEU A 54 -35.47 -5.36 -4.35
N PRO A 55 -34.54 -6.01 -5.07
CA PRO A 55 -34.21 -5.67 -6.46
C PRO A 55 -35.44 -5.49 -7.35
N ASP A 56 -35.50 -4.37 -8.09
CA ASP A 56 -36.56 -4.02 -9.05
C ASP A 56 -36.00 -3.90 -10.48
N GLY A 57 -35.36 -4.97 -10.94
CA GLY A 57 -34.72 -5.05 -12.25
C GLY A 57 -33.19 -5.13 -12.19
N ASP A 58 -32.54 -5.00 -13.34
CA ASP A 58 -31.09 -5.15 -13.47
C ASP A 58 -30.34 -3.92 -12.91
N PRO A 59 -29.13 -4.11 -12.34
CA PRO A 59 -28.26 -3.00 -11.96
C PRO A 59 -27.94 -2.09 -13.15
N VAL A 60 -27.99 -0.78 -12.92
CA VAL A 60 -27.60 0.22 -13.91
C VAL A 60 -26.12 0.54 -13.72
N GLY A 61 -25.28 0.17 -14.69
CA GLY A 61 -23.89 0.60 -14.75
C GLY A 61 -23.79 2.09 -15.10
N LEU A 62 -23.14 2.87 -14.26
CA LEU A 62 -23.10 4.33 -14.41
C LEU A 62 -21.94 4.81 -15.29
N ASN A 63 -21.14 3.89 -15.82
CA ASN A 63 -19.93 4.16 -16.61
C ASN A 63 -18.97 5.14 -15.92
N LEU A 64 -19.01 5.17 -14.58
CA LEU A 64 -18.18 6.00 -13.75
C LEU A 64 -17.20 5.08 -13.02
N GLN A 65 -15.91 5.31 -13.26
CA GLN A 65 -14.87 4.66 -12.47
C GLN A 65 -14.75 5.32 -11.11
N GLY A 66 -14.72 4.52 -10.06
CA GLY A 66 -14.56 5.00 -8.69
C GLY A 66 -15.05 4.00 -7.66
N ARG A 67 -14.87 4.36 -6.40
CA ARG A 67 -15.27 3.62 -5.20
C ARG A 67 -16.01 4.53 -4.22
N ASP A 68 -16.57 3.92 -3.18
CA ASP A 68 -17.24 4.59 -2.06
C ASP A 68 -18.31 5.63 -2.49
N PRO A 69 -19.31 5.21 -3.30
CA PRO A 69 -20.39 6.11 -3.70
C PRO A 69 -21.21 6.58 -2.50
N VAL A 70 -21.50 7.88 -2.42
CA VAL A 70 -22.44 8.45 -1.43
C VAL A 70 -23.42 9.43 -2.06
N TRP A 71 -24.68 9.32 -1.64
CA TRP A 71 -25.83 9.98 -2.26
C TRP A 71 -26.13 11.36 -1.71
N SER A 72 -26.58 12.25 -2.60
CA SER A 72 -27.02 13.59 -2.20
C SER A 72 -28.26 13.46 -1.33
N PRO A 73 -28.45 14.38 -0.37
CA PRO A 73 -29.64 14.37 0.46
C PRO A 73 -30.97 14.42 -0.32
N ASP A 74 -30.96 14.99 -1.53
CA ASP A 74 -32.11 15.06 -2.44
C ASP A 74 -32.28 13.80 -3.34
N SER A 75 -31.40 12.81 -3.22
CA SER A 75 -31.38 11.56 -4.00
C SER A 75 -31.24 11.75 -5.52
N GLN A 76 -30.85 12.93 -5.99
CA GLN A 76 -30.72 13.22 -7.43
C GLN A 76 -29.31 12.95 -7.97
N SER A 77 -28.31 12.92 -7.09
CA SER A 77 -26.91 12.81 -7.46
C SER A 77 -26.15 11.99 -6.42
N PHE A 78 -24.94 11.62 -6.75
CA PHE A 78 -24.02 10.98 -5.82
C PHE A 78 -22.60 11.48 -6.12
N VAL A 79 -21.70 11.30 -5.17
CA VAL A 79 -20.26 11.45 -5.39
C VAL A 79 -19.57 10.10 -5.17
N ALA A 80 -18.48 9.87 -5.88
CA ALA A 80 -17.60 8.73 -5.69
C ALA A 80 -16.13 9.19 -5.66
N VAL A 81 -15.27 8.36 -5.11
CA VAL A 81 -13.81 8.58 -5.12
C VAL A 81 -13.21 7.92 -6.34
N TYR A 82 -12.51 8.68 -7.16
CA TYR A 82 -11.72 8.18 -8.28
C TYR A 82 -10.23 8.37 -7.96
N ASP A 83 -9.44 7.31 -8.06
CA ASP A 83 -8.00 7.36 -7.79
C ASP A 83 -7.21 7.28 -9.10
N ARG A 84 -6.27 8.20 -9.30
CA ARG A 84 -5.37 8.17 -10.48
C ARG A 84 -4.02 8.79 -10.18
N GLY A 85 -2.97 8.02 -10.41
CA GLY A 85 -1.58 8.53 -10.36
C GLY A 85 -1.17 9.03 -8.97
N GLY A 86 -1.67 8.42 -7.90
CA GLY A 86 -1.39 8.82 -6.51
C GLY A 86 -2.28 9.95 -5.99
N GLN A 87 -3.14 10.53 -6.82
CA GLN A 87 -4.13 11.53 -6.40
C GLN A 87 -5.52 10.92 -6.31
N SER A 88 -6.33 11.44 -5.37
CA SER A 88 -7.74 11.11 -5.24
C SER A 88 -8.62 12.27 -5.69
N TYR A 89 -9.71 11.95 -6.37
CA TYR A 89 -10.67 12.89 -6.93
C TYR A 89 -12.07 12.58 -6.39
N LEU A 90 -12.82 13.60 -5.99
CA LEU A 90 -14.27 13.47 -5.83
C LEU A 90 -14.93 13.79 -7.16
N VAL A 91 -15.64 12.80 -7.69
CA VAL A 91 -16.38 12.89 -8.96
C VAL A 91 -17.87 12.76 -8.67
N ALA A 92 -18.68 13.63 -9.28
CA ALA A 92 -20.14 13.57 -9.13
C ALA A 92 -20.79 12.85 -10.31
N GLY A 93 -21.91 12.19 -10.04
CA GLY A 93 -22.75 11.53 -11.04
C GLY A 93 -24.23 11.57 -10.67
N SER A 94 -25.07 11.11 -11.60
CA SER A 94 -26.50 10.91 -11.40
C SER A 94 -26.95 9.68 -12.18
N VAL A 95 -27.93 8.95 -11.65
CA VAL A 95 -28.51 7.78 -12.36
C VAL A 95 -29.28 8.22 -13.61
N ASP A 96 -29.85 9.43 -13.60
CA ASP A 96 -30.71 9.95 -14.68
C ASP A 96 -29.93 10.75 -15.75
N ALA A 97 -28.67 11.12 -15.48
CA ALA A 97 -27.86 11.97 -16.37
C ALA A 97 -26.54 11.28 -16.73
N TRP A 98 -26.60 10.37 -17.69
CA TRP A 98 -25.42 9.64 -18.18
C TRP A 98 -24.45 10.57 -18.94
N GLY A 99 -23.18 10.59 -18.53
CA GLY A 99 -22.08 11.08 -19.35
C GLY A 99 -21.52 12.47 -19.05
N VAL A 100 -21.90 13.13 -17.95
CA VAL A 100 -21.19 14.34 -17.48
C VAL A 100 -20.76 14.14 -16.03
N THR A 101 -19.47 13.94 -15.82
CA THR A 101 -18.87 13.79 -14.49
C THR A 101 -18.02 15.03 -14.18
N PRO A 102 -18.58 16.06 -13.52
CA PRO A 102 -17.76 17.17 -13.07
C PRO A 102 -16.81 16.69 -11.97
N GLN A 103 -15.54 17.08 -12.07
CA GLN A 103 -14.59 16.97 -10.96
C GLN A 103 -14.95 18.02 -9.91
N MET A 104 -15.15 17.60 -8.67
CA MET A 104 -15.58 18.47 -7.58
C MET A 104 -14.41 18.90 -6.68
N PHE A 105 -13.47 17.99 -6.44
CA PHE A 105 -12.34 18.20 -5.54
C PHE A 105 -11.18 17.26 -5.89
N VAL A 106 -9.95 17.68 -5.62
CA VAL A 106 -8.72 16.89 -5.80
C VAL A 106 -7.85 16.99 -4.56
N SER A 107 -7.25 15.88 -4.15
CA SER A 107 -6.28 15.78 -3.05
C SER A 107 -5.00 15.10 -3.53
N ASP A 108 -3.87 15.54 -2.99
CA ASP A 108 -2.57 14.88 -3.15
C ASP A 108 -2.41 13.66 -2.20
N GLY A 109 -3.38 13.46 -1.29
CA GLY A 109 -3.51 12.27 -0.45
C GLY A 109 -4.75 11.43 -0.80
N ARG A 110 -4.87 10.27 -0.15
CA ARG A 110 -6.03 9.38 -0.31
C ARG A 110 -7.29 10.04 0.26
N ILE A 111 -8.34 10.15 -0.56
CA ILE A 111 -9.70 10.41 -0.08
C ILE A 111 -10.34 9.06 0.25
N ASP A 112 -10.99 8.96 1.39
CA ASP A 112 -11.69 7.74 1.79
C ASP A 112 -13.00 8.07 2.51
N ALA A 113 -13.97 7.17 2.40
CA ALA A 113 -15.27 7.23 3.05
C ALA A 113 -15.94 8.64 3.02
N PRO A 114 -16.20 9.21 1.83
CA PRO A 114 -16.90 10.48 1.73
C PRO A 114 -18.28 10.40 2.40
N SER A 115 -18.78 11.53 2.90
CA SER A 115 -20.12 11.59 3.51
C SER A 115 -20.83 12.89 3.12
N TRP A 116 -22.15 12.81 3.00
CA TRP A 116 -23.01 13.93 2.65
C TRP A 116 -24.11 14.11 3.68
N THR A 117 -24.44 15.37 3.97
CA THR A 117 -25.45 15.74 4.98
C THR A 117 -26.45 16.74 4.43
N ALA A 118 -27.72 16.56 4.80
CA ALA A 118 -28.79 17.52 4.52
C ALA A 118 -28.69 18.78 5.40
N VAL A 119 -27.87 18.72 6.46
CA VAL A 119 -27.70 19.81 7.41
C VAL A 119 -26.78 20.86 6.80
N ASN A 120 -27.30 22.06 6.60
CA ASN A 120 -26.47 23.21 6.25
C ASN A 120 -25.45 23.44 7.37
N LEU A 121 -24.16 23.39 7.02
CA LEU A 121 -23.09 23.72 7.95
C LEU A 121 -23.22 25.19 8.37
N THR A 122 -23.57 25.42 9.64
CA THR A 122 -23.59 26.77 10.20
C THR A 122 -22.15 27.29 10.36
N PRO A 123 -21.93 28.61 10.41
CA PRO A 123 -20.59 29.16 10.68
C PRO A 123 -19.94 28.57 11.95
N VAL A 124 -20.72 28.36 13.01
CA VAL A 124 -20.23 27.76 14.27
C VAL A 124 -19.81 26.31 14.10
N MET A 125 -20.55 25.53 13.30
CA MET A 125 -20.17 24.16 12.96
C MET A 125 -18.89 24.15 12.11
N ALA A 126 -18.80 25.02 11.11
CA ALA A 126 -17.59 25.15 10.29
C ALA A 126 -16.37 25.54 11.14
N GLU A 127 -16.49 26.50 12.05
CA GLU A 127 -15.42 26.87 13.00
C GLU A 127 -15.03 25.71 13.93
N SER A 128 -15.99 24.90 14.37
CA SER A 128 -15.70 23.72 15.19
C SER A 128 -14.98 22.62 14.38
N LEU A 129 -15.33 22.48 13.10
CA LEU A 129 -14.65 21.59 12.17
C LEU A 129 -13.24 22.07 11.83
N GLN A 130 -12.96 23.39 11.81
CA GLN A 130 -11.61 23.92 11.60
C GLN A 130 -10.58 23.46 12.64
N TYR A 131 -11.01 23.06 13.84
CA TYR A 131 -10.11 22.45 14.84
C TYR A 131 -9.78 20.98 14.50
N ILE A 132 -10.65 20.30 13.76
CA ILE A 132 -10.45 18.94 13.24
C ILE A 132 -9.68 18.97 11.92
N ASP A 133 -10.02 19.92 11.04
CA ASP A 133 -9.33 20.26 9.78
C ASP A 133 -8.02 21.02 10.00
N GLY A 134 -7.74 21.42 11.24
CA GLY A 134 -6.43 21.92 11.59
C GLY A 134 -5.49 20.76 11.35
N GLU A 135 -4.84 20.74 10.18
CA GLU A 135 -3.74 19.83 9.88
C GLU A 135 -2.91 19.80 11.17
N PRO A 136 -2.90 18.68 11.93
CA PRO A 136 -1.85 18.55 12.91
C PRO A 136 -0.58 18.82 12.11
N ASP A 137 0.30 19.71 12.62
CA ASP A 137 1.64 19.90 12.05
C ASP A 137 2.07 18.50 11.60
N ASP A 138 2.43 18.34 10.33
CA ASP A 138 2.84 17.07 9.72
C ASP A 138 4.14 16.62 10.40
N GLN A 139 4.00 16.25 11.66
CA GLN A 139 5.05 15.84 12.54
C GLN A 139 5.23 14.38 12.22
N PRO A 140 6.44 13.99 11.79
CA PRO A 140 6.69 12.62 11.45
C PRO A 140 6.35 11.75 12.66
N LEU A 141 5.76 10.57 12.41
CA LEU A 141 5.39 9.61 13.46
C LEU A 141 6.57 9.26 14.37
N LEU A 142 7.79 9.42 13.86
CA LEU A 142 9.02 9.28 14.61
C LEU A 142 10.07 10.31 14.19
N VAL A 143 10.78 10.86 15.18
CA VAL A 143 12.03 11.62 14.98
C VAL A 143 13.18 10.84 15.60
N GLU A 144 14.21 10.58 14.80
CA GLU A 144 15.41 9.84 15.21
C GLU A 144 16.22 10.61 16.25
N ALA A 145 16.47 9.98 17.39
CA ALA A 145 17.30 10.51 18.46
C ALA A 145 18.77 10.14 18.23
N LEU A 146 19.48 10.98 17.47
CA LEU A 146 20.87 10.71 17.06
C LEU A 146 21.86 10.71 18.25
N ALA A 147 22.73 9.71 18.27
CA ALA A 147 23.86 9.65 19.18
C ALA A 147 24.84 10.81 18.92
N ARG A 148 25.38 11.38 20.00
CA ARG A 148 26.37 12.46 19.89
C ARG A 148 27.64 11.95 19.19
N PRO A 149 28.11 12.61 18.11
CA PRO A 149 29.35 12.23 17.46
C PRO A 149 30.55 12.45 18.39
N SER A 150 31.49 11.49 18.39
CA SER A 150 32.76 11.61 19.11
C SER A 150 33.82 12.25 18.21
N ARG A 151 34.75 13.04 18.79
CA ARG A 151 35.89 13.59 18.04
C ARG A 151 36.68 12.45 17.39
N ASN A 152 36.88 12.51 16.07
CA ASN A 152 37.61 11.55 15.24
C ASN A 152 36.92 10.19 14.95
N GLN A 153 35.60 10.09 15.12
CA GLN A 153 34.81 8.95 14.63
C GLN A 153 33.90 9.39 13.48
N PRO A 154 33.43 8.46 12.62
CA PRO A 154 32.39 8.75 11.65
C PRO A 154 31.18 9.42 12.32
N PRO A 155 30.53 10.39 11.65
CA PRO A 155 29.41 11.13 12.24
C PRO A 155 28.24 10.24 12.66
N VAL A 156 28.04 9.11 11.98
CA VAL A 156 26.95 8.17 12.22
C VAL A 156 27.51 6.84 12.71
N LYS A 157 26.86 6.26 13.72
CA LYS A 157 27.19 4.94 14.26
C LYS A 157 26.31 3.87 13.62
N LEU A 158 26.80 2.64 13.59
CA LEU A 158 25.98 1.47 13.31
C LEU A 158 25.50 0.89 14.65
N PHE A 159 24.20 0.62 14.75
CA PHE A 159 23.58 -0.03 15.89
C PHE A 159 23.14 -1.44 15.50
N GLU A 160 23.37 -2.39 16.41
CA GLU A 160 22.92 -3.77 16.25
C GLU A 160 21.42 -3.86 16.56
N MET A 161 20.67 -4.49 15.66
CA MET A 161 19.23 -4.70 15.75
C MET A 161 18.94 -6.11 16.28
N ASP A 162 17.96 -6.23 17.16
CA ASP A 162 17.54 -7.51 17.76
C ASP A 162 16.65 -8.32 16.80
N VAL A 163 17.24 -8.71 15.66
CA VAL A 163 16.58 -9.44 14.57
C VAL A 163 17.49 -10.55 14.04
N ASN A 164 16.89 -11.59 13.46
CA ASN A 164 17.61 -12.62 12.74
C ASN A 164 17.89 -12.16 11.29
N ALA A 165 19.07 -11.58 11.07
CA ALA A 165 19.49 -11.11 9.74
C ALA A 165 21.02 -11.27 9.55
N PRO A 166 21.51 -11.42 8.31
CA PRO A 166 22.93 -11.24 8.02
C PRO A 166 23.38 -9.82 8.34
N SER A 167 24.37 -9.68 9.23
CA SER A 167 24.89 -8.39 9.72
C SER A 167 23.75 -7.45 10.13
N PRO A 168 23.10 -7.69 11.28
CA PRO A 168 21.88 -6.99 11.69
C PRO A 168 22.21 -5.58 12.22
N TYR A 169 22.75 -4.72 11.36
CA TYR A 169 23.16 -3.37 11.72
C TYR A 169 22.44 -2.33 10.87
N LEU A 170 22.01 -1.25 11.51
CA LEU A 170 21.51 -0.06 10.84
C LEU A 170 22.27 1.18 11.29
N ALA A 171 22.29 2.20 10.45
CA ALA A 171 22.78 3.51 10.82
C ALA A 171 21.86 4.12 11.90
N ASP A 172 22.45 4.79 12.88
CA ASP A 172 21.79 5.59 13.96
C ASP A 172 20.78 6.63 13.45
N ALA A 173 20.81 6.92 12.15
CA ALA A 173 19.87 7.83 11.52
C ALA A 173 18.56 7.16 11.09
N VAL A 174 18.43 5.84 11.20
CA VAL A 174 17.27 5.07 10.71
C VAL A 174 16.93 3.85 11.60
N ASP A 175 17.68 3.59 12.66
CA ASP A 175 17.52 2.39 13.47
C ASP A 175 16.23 2.43 14.31
N GLN A 176 15.85 3.60 14.82
CA GLN A 176 14.64 3.73 15.65
C GLN A 176 13.38 3.69 14.78
N SER A 177 13.42 4.23 13.55
CA SER A 177 12.30 4.10 12.59
C SER A 177 12.08 2.67 12.16
N PHE A 178 13.15 1.87 11.99
CA PHE A 178 13.02 0.44 11.75
C PHE A 178 12.34 -0.27 12.93
N GLU A 179 12.79 -0.01 14.17
CA GLU A 179 12.21 -0.66 15.34
C GLU A 179 10.74 -0.23 15.56
N ALA A 180 10.42 1.05 15.36
CA ALA A 180 9.05 1.55 15.44
C ALA A 180 8.14 0.91 14.37
N LEU A 181 8.63 0.78 13.12
CA LEU A 181 7.95 0.05 12.05
C LEU A 181 7.71 -1.41 12.45
N ARG A 182 8.71 -2.10 13.00
CA ARG A 182 8.58 -3.49 13.47
C ARG A 182 7.48 -3.62 14.52
N GLN A 183 7.47 -2.75 15.53
CA GLN A 183 6.41 -2.76 16.56
C GLN A 183 5.03 -2.48 15.97
N ARG A 184 4.93 -1.57 14.99
CA ARG A 184 3.66 -1.30 14.29
C ARG A 184 3.17 -2.52 13.52
N VAL A 185 4.05 -3.21 12.80
CA VAL A 185 3.68 -4.43 12.06
C VAL A 185 3.25 -5.55 13.00
N ILE A 186 3.91 -5.71 14.16
CA ILE A 186 3.49 -6.67 15.18
C ILE A 186 2.07 -6.37 15.68
N ALA A 187 1.76 -5.10 15.94
CA ALA A 187 0.45 -4.69 16.43
C ALA A 187 -0.66 -4.90 15.37
N GLU A 188 -0.42 -4.49 14.13
CA GLU A 188 -1.39 -4.51 13.04
C GLU A 188 -1.59 -5.93 12.48
N ALA A 189 -0.50 -6.62 12.16
CA ALA A 189 -0.53 -7.92 11.51
C ALA A 189 -0.50 -9.09 12.51
N GLY A 190 -0.13 -8.88 13.77
CA GLY A 190 0.01 -9.95 14.76
C GLY A 190 1.22 -10.86 14.56
N TRP A 191 2.17 -10.47 13.69
CA TRP A 191 3.39 -11.21 13.39
C TRP A 191 4.62 -10.32 13.53
N ASP A 192 5.73 -10.88 13.99
CA ASP A 192 7.04 -10.23 13.91
C ASP A 192 7.70 -10.50 12.55
N LEU A 193 7.15 -9.88 11.50
CA LEU A 193 7.66 -10.03 10.13
C LEU A 193 9.11 -9.55 9.99
N LEU A 194 9.45 -8.43 10.63
CA LEU A 194 10.77 -7.82 10.55
C LEU A 194 11.80 -8.49 11.49
N GLY A 195 11.37 -9.42 12.34
CA GLY A 195 12.25 -10.24 13.17
C GLY A 195 13.13 -11.20 12.38
N GLN A 196 12.81 -11.50 11.12
CA GLN A 196 13.63 -12.30 10.21
C GLN A 196 13.80 -11.60 8.85
N LEU A 197 15.05 -11.37 8.44
CA LEU A 197 15.38 -10.64 7.22
C LEU A 197 16.45 -11.37 6.40
N ASP A 198 16.39 -11.22 5.08
CA ASP A 198 17.39 -11.78 4.17
C ASP A 198 18.66 -10.92 4.08
N ALA A 199 18.56 -9.61 4.36
CA ALA A 199 19.71 -8.70 4.41
C ALA A 199 19.41 -7.43 5.22
N MET A 200 20.44 -6.87 5.84
CA MET A 200 20.36 -5.57 6.53
C MET A 200 21.61 -4.72 6.23
N PHE A 201 22.78 -5.07 6.78
CA PHE A 201 24.03 -4.38 6.47
C PHE A 201 24.96 -5.19 5.56
N GLU A 202 25.71 -4.48 4.72
CA GLU A 202 26.79 -5.04 3.92
C GLU A 202 28.09 -4.29 4.20
N PRO A 203 29.22 -4.99 4.46
CA PRO A 203 30.53 -4.34 4.50
C PRO A 203 30.83 -3.59 3.19
N ILE A 204 31.59 -2.49 3.27
CA ILE A 204 31.92 -1.67 2.08
C ILE A 204 32.54 -2.49 0.93
N GLU A 205 33.37 -3.48 1.25
CA GLU A 205 34.05 -4.36 0.28
C GLU A 205 33.19 -5.54 -0.23
N ALA A 206 31.95 -5.69 0.27
CA ALA A 206 31.07 -6.78 -0.17
C ALA A 206 30.77 -6.67 -1.66
N LYS A 207 30.93 -7.78 -2.39
CA LYS A 207 30.71 -7.83 -3.84
C LYS A 207 29.26 -8.15 -4.14
N PRO A 208 28.58 -7.40 -5.03
CA PRO A 208 27.22 -7.70 -5.41
C PRO A 208 27.18 -8.99 -6.24
N PRO A 209 26.02 -9.67 -6.32
CA PRO A 209 25.79 -10.73 -7.30
C PRO A 209 26.06 -10.25 -8.74
N PRO A 210 26.36 -11.16 -9.67
CA PRO A 210 26.59 -10.80 -11.07
C PRO A 210 25.42 -9.97 -11.64
N GLY A 211 25.76 -8.82 -12.25
CA GLY A 211 24.80 -7.93 -12.85
C GLY A 211 24.04 -7.02 -11.88
N GLN A 212 24.34 -7.04 -10.58
CA GLN A 212 23.80 -6.11 -9.59
C GLN A 212 24.80 -4.95 -9.33
N SER A 213 24.28 -3.80 -8.91
CA SER A 213 25.10 -2.63 -8.59
C SER A 213 25.92 -2.86 -7.31
N PRO A 214 27.21 -2.48 -7.26
CA PRO A 214 27.97 -2.48 -6.01
C PRO A 214 27.60 -1.32 -5.08
N LYS A 215 26.89 -0.29 -5.59
CA LYS A 215 26.39 0.83 -4.79
C LYS A 215 25.01 0.46 -4.23
N THR A 216 24.99 -0.12 -3.03
CA THR A 216 23.78 -0.53 -2.32
C THR A 216 23.56 0.35 -1.09
N TRP A 217 22.29 0.56 -0.69
CA TRP A 217 21.96 1.25 0.55
C TRP A 217 22.19 0.38 1.80
N HIS A 218 22.34 -0.93 1.64
CA HIS A 218 22.80 -1.84 2.71
C HIS A 218 24.19 -1.43 3.22
N LYS A 219 25.09 -0.98 2.33
CA LYS A 219 26.43 -0.50 2.73
C LYS A 219 26.38 0.80 3.54
N ALA A 220 25.33 1.60 3.35
CA ALA A 220 25.07 2.81 4.09
C ALA A 220 24.29 2.55 5.41
N GLY A 221 23.96 1.30 5.73
CA GLY A 221 23.14 0.95 6.91
C GLY A 221 21.72 1.51 6.85
N ARG A 222 21.18 1.69 5.64
CA ARG A 222 19.91 2.39 5.37
C ARG A 222 18.95 1.56 4.51
N ALA A 223 19.09 0.23 4.55
CA ALA A 223 18.25 -0.69 3.80
C ALA A 223 18.05 -1.99 4.55
N PHE A 224 16.93 -2.66 4.30
CA PHE A 224 16.70 -4.05 4.68
C PHE A 224 15.99 -4.80 3.57
N ASN A 225 16.12 -6.13 3.59
CA ASN A 225 15.40 -7.05 2.71
C ASN A 225 14.52 -7.97 3.55
N LEU A 226 13.20 -7.91 3.31
CA LEU A 226 12.25 -8.89 3.84
C LEU A 226 12.66 -10.32 3.46
N TYR A 227 12.26 -11.29 4.27
CA TYR A 227 12.41 -12.71 3.93
C TYR A 227 11.51 -13.06 2.73
N TYR A 228 12.06 -13.01 1.51
CA TYR A 228 11.25 -13.02 0.27
C TYR A 228 10.48 -14.34 0.08
N ARG A 229 10.92 -15.41 0.74
CA ARG A 229 10.28 -16.73 0.67
C ARG A 229 8.88 -16.75 1.27
N GLU A 230 8.52 -15.78 2.12
CA GLU A 230 7.15 -15.62 2.63
C GLU A 230 6.13 -15.35 1.51
N ALA A 231 6.58 -14.85 0.35
CA ALA A 231 5.74 -14.61 -0.84
C ALA A 231 5.77 -15.75 -1.87
N LEU A 232 6.58 -16.78 -1.64
CA LEU A 232 6.77 -17.90 -2.57
C LEU A 232 6.15 -19.21 -2.06
N GLY A 233 5.23 -19.16 -1.09
CA GLY A 233 4.47 -20.30 -0.62
C GLY A 233 3.18 -20.53 -1.41
N PHE A 234 2.54 -21.70 -1.25
CA PHE A 234 1.22 -21.99 -1.82
C PHE A 234 0.11 -21.15 -1.13
N GLU A 235 0.18 -21.05 0.19
CA GLU A 235 -0.56 -20.06 0.99
C GLU A 235 0.47 -19.11 1.60
N PRO A 236 0.94 -18.11 0.84
CA PRO A 236 2.00 -17.24 1.31
C PRO A 236 1.49 -16.36 2.45
N ARG A 237 2.38 -16.06 3.42
CA ARG A 237 2.08 -15.02 4.43
C ARG A 237 2.15 -13.63 3.82
N VAL A 238 2.88 -13.48 2.72
CA VAL A 238 3.05 -12.21 2.01
C VAL A 238 2.46 -12.31 0.62
N GLU A 239 1.49 -11.45 0.31
CA GLU A 239 0.99 -11.24 -1.04
C GLU A 239 1.66 -10.00 -1.63
N VAL A 240 1.93 -10.03 -2.93
CA VAL A 240 2.63 -8.94 -3.62
C VAL A 240 1.79 -8.47 -4.80
N VAL A 241 1.42 -7.19 -4.84
CA VAL A 241 0.66 -6.58 -5.92
C VAL A 241 1.60 -5.74 -6.78
N ARG A 242 1.45 -5.85 -8.11
CA ARG A 242 2.23 -5.06 -9.05
C ARG A 242 1.62 -3.67 -9.20
N GLU A 243 2.44 -2.64 -9.11
CA GLU A 243 2.06 -1.26 -9.40
C GLU A 243 3.05 -0.65 -10.40
N ASP A 244 2.59 -0.28 -11.58
CA ASP A 244 3.44 0.38 -12.57
C ASP A 244 3.27 1.91 -12.47
N ALA A 245 4.39 2.63 -12.35
CA ALA A 245 4.44 4.09 -12.29
C ALA A 245 5.41 4.61 -13.37
N GLY A 246 4.86 5.20 -14.44
CA GLY A 246 5.65 5.58 -15.61
C GLY A 246 6.31 4.37 -16.26
N ASN A 247 7.64 4.37 -16.32
CA ASN A 247 8.44 3.25 -16.87
C ASN A 247 8.97 2.31 -15.80
N GLU A 248 8.62 2.53 -14.54
CA GLU A 248 9.09 1.75 -13.41
C GLU A 248 8.00 0.80 -12.93
N THR A 249 8.42 -0.41 -12.54
CA THR A 249 7.54 -1.37 -11.87
C THR A 249 7.88 -1.36 -10.39
N TYR A 250 6.89 -1.05 -9.57
CA TYR A 250 6.92 -1.17 -8.12
C TYR A 250 6.10 -2.37 -7.68
N TRP A 251 6.34 -2.78 -6.44
CA TRP A 251 5.60 -3.84 -5.79
C TRP A 251 5.03 -3.30 -4.48
N ARG A 252 3.76 -3.60 -4.23
CA ARG A 252 3.10 -3.36 -2.95
C ARG A 252 3.01 -4.68 -2.20
N VAL A 253 3.39 -4.66 -0.93
CA VAL A 253 3.55 -5.86 -0.10
C VAL A 253 2.43 -5.87 0.94
N PHE A 254 1.67 -6.95 0.97
CA PHE A 254 0.58 -7.18 1.91
C PHE A 254 0.88 -8.39 2.77
N VAL A 255 0.68 -8.27 4.08
CA VAL A 255 0.98 -9.32 5.06
C VAL A 255 -0.33 -9.87 5.58
N ARG A 256 -0.53 -11.17 5.45
CA ARG A 256 -1.71 -11.85 5.97
C ARG A 256 -1.76 -11.71 7.50
N ALA A 257 -2.84 -11.14 8.02
CA ALA A 257 -3.00 -10.90 9.46
C ALA A 257 -3.09 -12.22 10.24
N ALA A 258 -2.57 -12.25 11.46
CA ALA A 258 -2.60 -13.41 12.35
C ALA A 258 -4.03 -13.78 12.73
N LYS A 259 -4.87 -12.78 12.96
CA LYS A 259 -6.32 -12.93 13.12
C LYS A 259 -7.00 -12.70 11.79
N GLN A 260 -7.87 -13.62 11.40
CA GLN A 260 -8.66 -13.57 10.17
C GLN A 260 -10.15 -13.39 10.49
N ASP A 261 -10.46 -12.79 11.65
CA ASP A 261 -11.80 -12.53 12.16
C ASP A 261 -12.29 -11.09 11.87
N GLY A 262 -11.51 -10.32 11.10
CA GLY A 262 -11.78 -8.92 10.79
C GLY A 262 -11.32 -7.91 11.84
N SER A 263 -10.70 -8.35 12.95
CA SER A 263 -10.12 -7.44 13.94
C SER A 263 -8.74 -6.89 13.56
N GLN A 264 -8.12 -7.43 12.52
CA GLN A 264 -6.80 -7.04 12.01
C GLN A 264 -6.79 -7.08 10.49
N GLY A 265 -6.23 -6.04 9.87
CA GLY A 265 -6.17 -5.91 8.42
C GLY A 265 -7.53 -5.74 7.74
N GLU A 266 -7.50 -5.75 6.41
CA GLU A 266 -8.67 -5.64 5.55
C GLU A 266 -8.60 -6.67 4.41
N PRO A 267 -9.73 -7.05 3.77
CA PRO A 267 -9.69 -7.88 2.58
C PRO A 267 -8.82 -7.26 1.48
N LEU A 268 -8.06 -8.09 0.78
CA LEU A 268 -7.34 -7.63 -0.41
C LEU A 268 -8.34 -7.18 -1.47
N ARG A 269 -7.99 -6.11 -2.19
CA ARG A 269 -8.81 -5.52 -3.26
C ARG A 269 -8.15 -5.58 -4.63
N ALA A 270 -6.98 -6.23 -4.73
CA ALA A 270 -6.22 -6.32 -5.97
C ALA A 270 -5.66 -7.72 -6.15
N LEU A 271 -5.53 -8.15 -7.41
CA LEU A 271 -4.94 -9.44 -7.77
C LEU A 271 -3.43 -9.44 -7.48
N PRO A 272 -2.93 -10.34 -6.62
CA PRO A 272 -1.50 -10.48 -6.42
C PRO A 272 -0.79 -11.06 -7.65
N TRP A 273 0.50 -10.81 -7.72
CA TRP A 273 1.41 -11.36 -8.70
C TRP A 273 1.99 -12.69 -8.20
N ASP A 274 1.77 -13.74 -8.97
CA ASP A 274 2.30 -15.07 -8.73
C ASP A 274 3.70 -15.21 -9.35
N PHE A 275 4.72 -15.17 -8.50
CA PHE A 275 6.10 -15.43 -8.89
C PHE A 275 6.41 -16.93 -9.07
N GLN A 276 5.62 -17.85 -8.50
CA GLN A 276 5.83 -19.29 -8.66
C GLN A 276 5.52 -19.76 -10.09
N ALA A 277 4.60 -19.08 -10.78
CA ALA A 277 4.26 -19.37 -12.18
C ALA A 277 5.47 -19.40 -13.13
N ARG A 278 6.57 -18.73 -12.76
CA ARG A 278 7.86 -18.76 -13.48
C ARG A 278 8.47 -20.16 -13.58
N SER A 279 8.10 -21.07 -12.68
CA SER A 279 8.57 -22.46 -12.64
C SER A 279 7.52 -23.45 -13.17
N GLY A 280 6.41 -22.95 -13.72
CA GLY A 280 5.34 -23.78 -14.28
C GLY A 280 5.60 -24.24 -15.72
N ASP A 281 4.62 -24.94 -16.28
CA ASP A 281 4.72 -25.59 -17.59
C ASP A 281 4.61 -24.62 -18.79
N ASP A 282 4.05 -23.42 -18.58
CA ASP A 282 3.89 -22.41 -19.64
C ASP A 282 5.12 -21.49 -19.68
N PRO A 283 5.94 -21.54 -20.75
CA PRO A 283 7.14 -20.71 -20.88
C PRO A 283 6.85 -19.21 -20.88
N SER A 284 5.64 -18.78 -21.26
CA SER A 284 5.28 -17.37 -21.32
C SER A 284 5.32 -16.70 -19.94
N TYR A 285 5.05 -17.45 -18.86
CA TYR A 285 5.13 -16.92 -17.50
C TYR A 285 6.57 -16.66 -17.05
N TYR A 286 7.53 -17.44 -17.56
CA TYR A 286 8.95 -17.14 -17.33
C TYR A 286 9.35 -15.83 -17.98
N GLU A 287 8.93 -15.59 -19.23
CA GLU A 287 9.22 -14.36 -19.98
C GLU A 287 8.55 -13.12 -19.36
N GLN A 288 7.39 -13.29 -18.75
CA GLN A 288 6.65 -12.22 -18.07
C GLN A 288 7.09 -12.00 -16.62
N GLY A 289 7.90 -12.91 -16.06
CA GLY A 289 8.36 -12.86 -14.68
C GLY A 289 7.32 -13.28 -13.64
N GLY A 290 6.31 -14.03 -14.06
CA GLY A 290 5.15 -14.47 -13.26
C GLY A 290 3.85 -14.19 -14.01
N LYS A 291 2.73 -14.31 -13.31
CA LYS A 291 1.38 -13.96 -13.81
C LYS A 291 0.55 -13.32 -12.70
N LEU A 292 -0.59 -12.72 -13.03
CA LEU A 292 -1.61 -12.44 -12.02
C LEU A 292 -2.19 -13.77 -11.48
N LYS A 293 -2.49 -13.80 -10.19
CA LYS A 293 -3.30 -14.89 -9.61
C LYS A 293 -4.68 -14.94 -10.27
N GLU A 294 -5.32 -16.09 -10.21
CA GLU A 294 -6.63 -16.32 -10.84
C GLU A 294 -7.79 -15.71 -10.06
N ALA A 295 -7.59 -15.46 -8.76
CA ALA A 295 -8.54 -14.81 -7.89
C ALA A 295 -7.80 -14.00 -6.81
N ILE A 296 -8.50 -13.02 -6.25
CA ILE A 296 -8.05 -12.30 -5.06
C ILE A 296 -8.10 -13.30 -3.88
N PRO A 297 -6.98 -13.53 -3.16
CA PRO A 297 -6.97 -14.41 -2.01
C PRO A 297 -7.93 -13.91 -0.93
N ALA A 298 -8.79 -14.81 -0.42
CA ALA A 298 -9.62 -14.52 0.73
C ALA A 298 -8.78 -14.30 1.99
N GLY A 299 -9.32 -13.54 2.94
CA GLY A 299 -8.71 -13.25 4.23
C GLY A 299 -8.43 -11.77 4.44
N TYR A 300 -7.83 -11.45 5.58
CA TYR A 300 -7.49 -10.09 5.99
C TYR A 300 -5.99 -9.86 5.93
N TYR A 301 -5.59 -8.74 5.37
CA TYR A 301 -4.21 -8.41 5.08
C TYR A 301 -3.90 -6.99 5.54
N VAL A 302 -2.65 -6.78 5.95
CA VAL A 302 -2.11 -5.48 6.33
C VAL A 302 -1.21 -4.98 5.22
N ASP A 303 -1.41 -3.75 4.79
CA ASP A 303 -0.55 -3.09 3.82
C ASP A 303 0.79 -2.70 4.44
N PHE A 304 1.79 -3.57 4.30
CA PHE A 304 3.12 -3.34 4.84
C PHE A 304 3.82 -2.19 4.13
N THR A 305 3.59 -1.99 2.83
CA THR A 305 4.22 -0.91 2.08
C THR A 305 3.77 0.45 2.61
N ALA A 306 2.47 0.62 2.90
CA ALA A 306 1.96 1.84 3.52
C ALA A 306 2.54 2.04 4.93
N LEU A 307 2.51 1.00 5.78
CA LEU A 307 3.11 1.09 7.10
C LEU A 307 4.60 1.44 7.05
N ALA A 308 5.37 0.89 6.11
CA ALA A 308 6.78 1.21 5.96
C ALA A 308 6.99 2.70 5.60
N ALA A 309 6.19 3.22 4.66
CA ALA A 309 6.26 4.62 4.23
C ALA A 309 5.98 5.61 5.38
N ASP A 310 5.06 5.27 6.27
CA ASP A 310 4.73 6.06 7.47
C ASP A 310 5.96 6.30 8.40
N TYR A 311 6.97 5.41 8.35
CA TYR A 311 8.23 5.53 9.09
C TYR A 311 9.43 5.89 8.18
N GLY A 312 9.17 6.38 6.96
CA GLY A 312 10.21 6.79 6.01
C GLY A 312 10.94 5.64 5.31
N TRP A 313 10.44 4.41 5.42
CA TRP A 313 10.97 3.26 4.71
C TRP A 313 10.25 3.08 3.38
N GLU A 314 10.94 3.44 2.30
CA GLU A 314 10.38 3.43 0.96
C GLU A 314 10.71 2.13 0.24
N ARG A 315 9.73 1.58 -0.47
CA ARG A 315 9.97 0.53 -1.46
C ARG A 315 10.85 1.05 -2.59
N VAL A 316 11.54 0.15 -3.26
CA VAL A 316 12.36 0.46 -4.44
C VAL A 316 11.72 -0.06 -5.73
N PRO A 317 11.99 0.57 -6.89
CA PRO A 317 11.57 -0.01 -8.16
C PRO A 317 12.33 -1.29 -8.45
N ALA A 318 11.64 -2.20 -9.14
CA ALA A 318 12.25 -3.34 -9.79
C ALA A 318 13.27 -2.87 -10.83
N ASN A 319 14.37 -3.59 -10.95
CA ASN A 319 15.35 -3.32 -12.00
C ASN A 319 14.79 -3.78 -13.36
N PRO A 320 15.27 -3.22 -14.50
CA PRO A 320 14.69 -3.48 -15.83
C PRO A 320 14.60 -4.95 -16.24
N ARG A 321 15.44 -5.83 -15.70
CA ARG A 321 15.45 -7.28 -16.02
C ARG A 321 14.61 -8.12 -15.07
N TRP A 322 13.80 -7.54 -14.19
CA TRP A 322 13.02 -8.28 -13.18
C TRP A 322 12.22 -9.46 -13.75
N ARG A 323 11.76 -9.32 -15.00
CA ARG A 323 11.03 -10.38 -15.71
C ARG A 323 11.88 -11.63 -15.88
N THR A 324 13.15 -11.49 -16.24
CA THR A 324 14.05 -12.61 -16.58
C THR A 324 15.12 -12.89 -15.53
N PHE A 325 15.31 -12.01 -14.55
CA PHE A 325 16.30 -12.15 -13.50
C PHE A 325 15.68 -11.91 -12.13
N PHE A 326 15.51 -12.98 -11.34
CA PHE A 326 14.79 -12.96 -10.07
C PHE A 326 15.29 -11.88 -9.08
N PRO A 327 16.61 -11.68 -8.87
CA PRO A 327 17.10 -10.63 -7.97
C PRO A 327 16.72 -9.20 -8.36
N ASP A 328 16.30 -8.97 -9.61
CA ASP A 328 15.87 -7.67 -10.10
C ASP A 328 14.40 -7.37 -9.76
N ILE A 329 13.64 -8.29 -9.17
CA ILE A 329 12.24 -8.08 -8.72
C ILE A 329 12.18 -7.08 -7.56
N ARG A 330 12.99 -7.27 -6.51
CA ARG A 330 13.20 -6.31 -5.41
C ARG A 330 11.97 -5.92 -4.57
N PHE A 331 10.85 -6.65 -4.61
CA PHE A 331 9.68 -6.35 -3.76
C PHE A 331 10.00 -6.37 -2.25
N TRP A 332 11.05 -7.11 -1.87
CA TRP A 332 11.49 -7.28 -0.50
C TRP A 332 12.37 -6.13 0.02
N GLN A 333 12.88 -5.26 -0.85
CA GLN A 333 13.88 -4.25 -0.48
C GLN A 333 13.22 -2.92 -0.13
N TYR A 334 13.54 -2.41 1.06
CA TYR A 334 13.11 -1.12 1.55
C TYR A 334 14.33 -0.28 1.96
N GLU A 335 14.26 1.02 1.71
CA GLU A 335 15.35 1.97 1.93
C GLU A 335 14.84 3.21 2.65
N ASN A 336 15.61 3.72 3.61
CA ASN A 336 15.31 4.99 4.29
C ASN A 336 16.41 6.01 3.97
N ARG A 337 16.15 6.81 2.94
CA ARG A 337 17.15 7.71 2.33
C ARG A 337 17.18 9.09 2.96
N GLN A 338 16.10 9.54 3.61
CA GLN A 338 15.98 10.88 4.23
C GLN A 338 16.46 12.03 3.30
N GLY A 339 16.22 11.90 1.99
CA GLY A 339 16.61 12.89 0.99
C GLY A 339 18.11 13.04 0.71
N VAL A 340 18.99 12.24 1.33
CA VAL A 340 20.43 12.28 1.03
C VAL A 340 20.78 11.43 -0.19
N THR A 341 21.86 11.80 -0.87
CA THR A 341 22.47 10.97 -1.92
C THR A 341 23.17 9.75 -1.31
N TRP A 342 23.41 8.73 -2.15
CA TRP A 342 24.18 7.56 -1.72
C TRP A 342 25.60 7.94 -1.28
N GLU A 343 26.27 8.84 -1.99
CA GLU A 343 27.60 9.33 -1.63
C GLU A 343 27.62 10.06 -0.28
N GLU A 344 26.62 10.90 0.01
CA GLU A 344 26.48 11.58 1.30
C GLU A 344 26.22 10.59 2.43
N ALA A 345 25.32 9.62 2.21
CA ALA A 345 25.03 8.58 3.20
C ALA A 345 26.26 7.73 3.51
N MET A 346 27.03 7.33 2.49
CA MET A 346 28.26 6.58 2.69
C MET A 346 29.34 7.39 3.41
N ALA A 347 29.44 8.70 3.13
CA ALA A 347 30.38 9.59 3.82
C ALA A 347 30.07 9.77 5.33
N GLN A 348 28.87 9.39 5.77
CA GLN A 348 28.51 9.35 7.20
C GLN A 348 29.15 8.18 7.95
N LEU A 349 29.51 7.10 7.24
CA LEU A 349 30.08 5.87 7.81
C LEU A 349 31.56 5.67 7.46
N TYR A 350 31.99 6.13 6.28
CA TYR A 350 33.30 5.83 5.71
C TYR A 350 34.09 7.09 5.36
N THR A 351 35.40 7.00 5.49
CA THR A 351 36.31 8.04 5.02
C THR A 351 36.39 8.05 3.50
N SER A 352 36.81 9.20 2.93
CA SER A 352 37.05 9.32 1.48
C SER A 352 38.15 8.36 0.96
N VAL A 353 39.06 7.92 1.83
CA VAL A 353 40.10 6.93 1.47
C VAL A 353 39.49 5.54 1.32
N GLU A 354 38.63 5.13 2.25
CA GLU A 354 37.92 3.84 2.19
C GLU A 354 36.98 3.80 0.97
N MET A 355 36.23 4.86 0.74
CA MET A 355 35.34 4.98 -0.43
C MET A 355 36.10 4.86 -1.75
N ARG A 356 37.23 5.54 -1.90
CA ARG A 356 38.06 5.44 -3.12
C ARG A 356 38.65 4.05 -3.31
N ARG A 357 39.02 3.38 -2.21
CA ARG A 357 39.56 2.03 -2.25
C ARG A 357 38.52 1.01 -2.75
N ALA A 358 37.29 1.11 -2.24
CA ALA A 358 36.23 0.16 -2.53
C ALA A 358 35.61 0.35 -3.92
N PHE A 359 35.46 1.60 -4.38
CA PHE A 359 34.72 1.92 -5.61
C PHE A 359 35.57 2.46 -6.76
N GLY A 360 36.85 2.76 -6.52
CA GLY A 360 37.74 3.40 -7.49
C GLY A 360 37.48 4.90 -7.67
N GLU A 361 38.49 5.66 -8.08
CA GLU A 361 38.29 7.02 -8.60
C GLU A 361 37.66 6.92 -10.00
N LYS A 362 36.68 7.79 -10.29
CA LYS A 362 36.38 8.17 -11.67
C LYS A 362 37.37 9.22 -12.12
#